data_AF-A0A7Y2HP43-F1
#
_entry.id   AF-A0A7Y2HP43-F1
#
_cell.length_a   1.000
_cell.length_b   1.000
_cell.length_c   1.000
_cell.angle_alpha   90.00
_cell.angle_beta   90.00
_cell.angle_gamma   90.00
#
_symmetry.space_group_name_H-M   'P 1'
#
loop_
_entity.id
_entity.type
_entity.pdbx_description
1 polymer ?
#
loop_
_entity_poly.entity_id
_entity_poly.type
_entity_poly.pdbx_seq_one_letter_code
_entity_poly.pdbx_strand_id
1 'polypeptide(L)' 'MLTWAQILGFANGANPDPPRRVEQTEAEWRERLSPDAFHVTRRAATERPFSSEMCSLFEPGLYACVCC' A
#
# COMPACT_ATOMS: atom_id res chain seq x y z
N MET A 1 21.39 10.55 -9.64
CA MET A 1 21.74 9.28 -8.97
C MET A 1 21.82 9.54 -7.47
N LEU A 2 21.32 8.60 -6.66
CA LEU A 2 21.43 8.70 -5.20
C LEU A 2 22.88 8.45 -4.76
N THR A 3 23.37 9.19 -3.77
CA THR A 3 24.68 8.99 -3.15
C THR A 3 24.58 8.06 -1.95
N TRP A 4 25.70 7.49 -1.54
CA TRP A 4 25.76 6.65 -0.34
C TRP A 4 25.33 7.40 0.94
N ALA A 5 25.68 8.69 1.04
CA ALA A 5 25.24 9.54 2.14
C ALA A 5 23.71 9.73 2.15
N GLN A 6 23.08 9.86 0.98
CA GLN A 6 21.62 9.94 0.86
C GLN A 6 20.94 8.62 1.27
N ILE A 7 21.52 7.48 0.90
CA ILE A 7 21.03 6.16 1.31
C ILE A 7 21.08 6.00 2.83
N LEU A 8 22.22 6.34 3.46
CA LEU A 8 22.36 6.32 4.92
C LEU A 8 21.37 7.29 5.61
N GLY A 9 21.06 8.42 4.97
CA GLY A 9 20.03 9.35 5.43
C GLY A 9 18.63 8.71 5.45
N PHE A 10 18.23 8.04 4.37
CA PHE A 10 16.92 7.37 4.32
C PHE A 10 16.80 6.18 5.27
N ALA A 11 17.89 5.42 5.47
CA ALA A 11 17.87 4.25 6.35
C ALA A 11 17.78 4.62 7.84
N ASN A 12 18.41 5.72 8.25
CA ASN A 12 18.44 6.17 9.65
C ASN A 12 17.34 7.19 9.98
N GLY A 13 16.77 7.85 8.96
CA GLY A 13 15.70 8.83 9.09
C GLY A 13 14.31 8.26 8.83
N ALA A 14 13.31 9.13 8.79
CA ALA A 14 11.98 8.78 8.32
C ALA A 14 11.95 8.72 6.78
N ASN A 15 10.97 7.99 6.23
CA ASN A 15 10.70 8.02 4.80
C ASN A 15 10.34 9.45 4.35
N PRO A 16 10.72 9.85 3.13
CA PRO A 16 10.32 11.14 2.59
C PRO A 16 8.79 11.25 2.51
N ASP A 17 8.27 12.43 2.79
CA ASP A 17 6.85 12.70 2.64
C ASP A 17 6.41 12.51 1.18
N PRO A 18 5.25 11.88 0.94
CA PRO A 18 4.72 11.76 -0.40
C PRO A 18 4.36 13.14 -0.96
N PRO A 19 4.51 13.36 -2.28
CA PRO A 19 4.22 14.66 -2.90
C PRO A 19 2.75 15.08 -2.77
N ARG A 20 1.84 14.12 -2.53
CA ARG A 20 0.42 14.36 -2.25
C ARG A 20 -0.14 13.27 -1.34
N ARG A 21 -1.14 13.64 -0.54
CA ARG A 21 -1.98 12.71 0.23
C ARG A 21 -3.30 12.47 -0.51
N VAL A 22 -3.77 11.22 -0.54
CA VAL A 22 -5.07 10.88 -1.13
C VAL A 22 -6.15 10.99 -0.05
N GLU A 23 -6.94 12.05 -0.12
CA GLU A 23 -8.09 12.29 0.75
C GLU A 23 -9.38 11.83 0.09
N GLN A 24 -10.13 10.99 0.79
CA GLN A 24 -11.47 10.54 0.41
C GLN A 24 -12.24 10.19 1.68
N THR A 25 -13.55 10.39 1.63
CA THR A 25 -14.50 9.98 2.65
C THR A 25 -14.62 8.46 2.72
N GLU A 26 -15.13 7.95 3.84
CA GLU A 26 -15.36 6.51 3.99
C GLU A 26 -16.31 5.96 2.91
N ALA A 27 -17.34 6.72 2.53
CA ALA A 27 -18.30 6.33 1.50
C ALA A 27 -17.62 6.16 0.13
N GLU A 28 -16.80 7.13 -0.29
CA GLU A 28 -16.02 7.06 -1.54
C GLU A 28 -15.06 5.86 -1.52
N TRP A 29 -14.41 5.59 -0.39
CA TRP A 29 -13.55 4.41 -0.26
C TRP A 29 -14.30 3.09 -0.37
N ARG A 30 -15.50 2.99 0.21
CA ARG A 30 -16.36 1.79 0.12
C ARG A 30 -16.87 1.54 -1.29
N GLU A 31 -17.11 2.60 -2.05
CA GLU A 31 -17.57 2.49 -3.44
C GLU A 31 -16.41 2.12 -4.37
N ARG A 32 -15.20 2.58 -4.07
CA ARG A 32 -14.01 2.36 -4.90
C ARG A 32 -13.28 1.04 -4.66
N LEU A 33 -13.28 0.54 -3.43
CA LEU A 33 -12.54 -0.66 -3.04
C LEU A 33 -13.45 -1.87 -2.97
N SER A 34 -12.89 -3.07 -3.17
CA SER A 34 -13.59 -4.29 -2.79
C SER A 34 -13.82 -4.31 -1.26
N PRO A 35 -14.84 -5.02 -0.77
CA PRO A 35 -15.11 -5.10 0.66
C PRO A 35 -13.87 -5.51 1.47
N ASP A 36 -13.16 -6.54 1.04
CA ASP A 36 -11.95 -7.03 1.72
C ASP A 36 -10.82 -5.99 1.69
N ALA A 37 -10.56 -5.36 0.53
CA ALA A 37 -9.54 -4.31 0.44
C ALA A 37 -9.87 -3.11 1.34
N PHE A 38 -11.14 -2.72 1.43
CA PHE A 38 -11.60 -1.67 2.35
C PHE A 38 -11.36 -2.07 3.81
N HIS A 39 -11.75 -3.29 4.20
CA HIS A 39 -11.56 -3.79 5.57
C HIS A 39 -10.07 -3.86 5.94
N VAL A 40 -9.22 -4.37 5.06
CA VAL A 40 -7.77 -4.46 5.29
C VAL A 40 -7.15 -3.07 5.41
N THR A 41 -7.37 -2.21 4.42
CA THR A 41 -6.62 -0.92 4.32
C THR A 41 -7.20 0.21 5.17
N ARG A 42 -8.50 0.19 5.49
CA ARG A 42 -9.16 1.27 6.25
C ARG A 42 -9.58 0.87 7.66
N ARG A 43 -9.67 -0.44 7.95
CA ARG A 43 -10.02 -0.97 9.28
C ARG A 43 -8.92 -1.84 9.89
N ALA A 44 -7.72 -1.84 9.32
CA ALA A 44 -6.57 -2.63 9.78
C ALA A 44 -6.89 -4.12 9.97
N ALA A 45 -7.79 -4.66 9.13
CA ALA A 45 -8.07 -6.08 9.12
C ALA A 45 -6.96 -6.85 8.39
N THR A 46 -6.99 -8.17 8.55
CA THR A 46 -6.17 -9.10 7.77
C THR A 46 -7.13 -10.00 7.00
N GLU A 47 -6.83 -10.26 5.73
CA GLU A 47 -7.57 -11.25 4.94
C GLU A 47 -7.46 -12.65 5.55
N ARG A 48 -8.32 -13.57 5.11
CA ARG A 48 -8.27 -14.95 5.61
C ARG A 48 -7.00 -15.64 5.10
N PRO A 49 -6.50 -16.65 5.84
CA PRO A 49 -5.35 -17.43 5.36
C PRO A 49 -5.63 -18.02 3.98
N PHE A 50 -4.67 -17.88 3.07
CA PHE A 50 -4.69 -18.43 1.71
C PHE A 50 -5.85 -17.96 0.83
N SER A 51 -6.44 -16.79 1.11
CA SER A 51 -7.57 -16.28 0.32
C SER A 51 -7.20 -15.34 -0.82
N SER A 52 -5.99 -14.78 -0.84
CA SER A 52 -5.57 -13.87 -1.90
C SER A 52 -5.19 -14.62 -3.17
N GLU A 53 -5.62 -14.08 -4.32
CA GLU A 53 -5.17 -14.53 -5.64
C GLU A 53 -3.64 -14.40 -5.78
N MET A 54 -3.04 -13.48 -5.02
CA MET A 54 -1.59 -13.26 -5.02
C MET A 54 -0.80 -14.35 -4.29
N CYS A 55 -1.45 -15.20 -3.47
CA CYS A 55 -0.75 -16.26 -2.73
C CYS A 55 -0.05 -17.28 -3.64
N SER A 56 -0.51 -17.42 -4.89
CA SER A 56 0.02 -18.36 -5.88
C SER A 56 0.42 -17.69 -7.18
N LEU A 57 0.59 -16.37 -7.20
CA LEU A 57 1.02 -15.61 -8.36
C LEU A 57 2.56 -15.55 -8.39
N PHE A 58 3.16 -16.07 -9.45
CA PHE A 58 4.63 -16.18 -9.59
C PHE A 58 5.16 -15.40 -10.78
N GLU A 59 4.28 -14.76 -11.53
CA GLU A 59 4.57 -13.95 -12.68
C GLU A 59 5.29 -12.67 -12.26
N PRO A 60 6.30 -12.21 -13.04
CA PRO A 60 6.95 -10.94 -12.77
C PRO A 60 5.94 -9.79 -12.94
N GLY A 61 5.94 -8.88 -11.97
CA GLY A 61 5.03 -7.75 -11.94
C GLY A 61 5.47 -6.65 -10.98
N LEU A 62 4.60 -5.65 -10.81
CA LEU A 62 4.80 -4.54 -9.89
C LEU A 62 3.66 -4.52 -8.89
N TYR A 63 4.00 -4.40 -7.61
CA TYR A 63 3.03 -4.16 -6.55
C TYR A 63 2.82 -2.66 -6.40
N ALA A 64 1.55 -2.26 -6.32
CA ALA A 64 1.13 -0.90 -6.02
C ALA A 64 0.10 -0.92 -4.89
N CYS A 65 0.01 0.19 -4.16
CA CYS A 65 -1.01 0.34 -3.14
C CYS A 65 -2.39 0.36 -3.80
N VAL A 66 -3.31 -0.49 -3.36
CA VAL A 66 -4.70 -0.48 -3.86
C VAL A 66 -5.43 0.84 -3.54
N CYS A 67 -4.90 1.63 -2.61
CA CYS A 67 -5.43 2.93 -2.22
C CYS A 67 -4.84 4.11 -3.00
N CYS A 68 -3.60 4.08 -3.50
CA CYS A 68 -2.98 5.28 -4.07
C CYS A 68 -1.84 5.00 -5.05
#